data_AF-A0A534SD83-F1
#
_entry.id   AF-A0A534SD83-F1
#
_cell.length_a   1.000
_cell.length_b   1.000
_cell.length_c   1.000
_cell.angle_alpha   90.00
_cell.angle_beta   90.00
_cell.angle_gamma   90.00
#
_symmetry.space_group_name_H-M   'P 1'
#
loop_
_entity.id
_entity.type
_entity.pdbx_description
1 polymer ?
#
loop_
_entity_poly.entity_id
_entity_poly.type
_entity_poly.pdbx_seq_one_letter_code
_entity_poly.pdbx_strand_id
1 'polypeptide(L)'
;MIRALQEAPSEKPTYRNGPGCGERELMRAVLEDAIRCLAGEIGPSRERGQLAADARQWIVASDARWPFSFDNICDAIGFDSGSLRARLLRDAPDIPFTGEQPTAGRRAKRERPAEDDIVQMIRSGKPLRVVAETFGISVSKVSILSCGLASRLKAERDDEIRGLRQAGWTHRALAAQFGLSRIRILRICARREEREEDSRTAA
;
A
#
# COMPACT_ATOMS: atom_id res chain seq x y z
N MET A 1 42.53 21.46 26.61
CA MET A 1 42.69 20.00 26.47
C MET A 1 41.30 19.43 26.26
N ILE A 2 40.77 19.24 25.05
CA ILE A 2 41.26 18.38 23.98
C ILE A 2 40.86 19.05 22.66
N ARG A 3 41.84 19.67 22.00
CA ARG A 3 41.74 20.23 20.65
C ARG A 3 42.92 19.64 19.89
N ALA A 4 42.74 18.42 19.41
CA ALA A 4 43.68 17.74 18.54
C ALA A 4 42.96 16.52 17.98
N LEU A 5 42.61 16.58 16.69
CA LEU A 5 42.45 15.49 15.72
C LEU A 5 41.73 16.08 14.49
N GLN A 6 42.37 17.05 13.84
CA GLN A 6 42.06 17.44 12.47
C GLN A 6 43.35 17.34 11.66
N GLU A 7 43.55 16.16 11.06
CA GLU A 7 44.30 16.00 9.82
C GLU A 7 43.30 15.57 8.74
N ALA A 8 43.38 16.21 7.57
CA ALA A 8 42.52 16.07 6.40
C ALA A 8 43.05 14.98 5.44
N PRO A 9 42.66 14.91 4.16
CA PRO A 9 41.34 14.87 3.47
C PRO A 9 41.19 13.56 2.62
N SER A 10 40.01 13.25 2.05
CA SER A 10 39.74 12.41 0.84
C SER A 10 38.39 11.65 0.97
N GLU A 11 37.36 12.04 0.21
CA GLU A 11 36.83 11.27 -0.95
C GLU A 11 36.31 9.87 -0.57
N LYS A 12 35.03 9.53 -0.64
CA LYS A 12 34.06 9.59 -1.75
C LYS A 12 32.64 9.51 -1.16
N PRO A 13 31.58 10.03 -1.82
CA PRO A 13 30.23 9.62 -1.45
C PRO A 13 30.13 8.13 -1.81
N THR A 14 30.27 7.26 -0.80
CA THR A 14 29.93 5.85 -0.96
C THR A 14 28.42 5.83 -1.16
N TYR A 15 27.99 5.96 -2.40
CA TYR A 15 26.67 5.55 -2.81
C TYR A 15 26.65 4.04 -2.58
N ARG A 16 26.30 3.64 -1.35
CA ARG A 16 26.16 2.26 -0.91
C ARG A 16 24.87 1.73 -1.55
N ASN A 17 24.77 1.74 -2.87
CA ASN A 17 23.61 1.29 -3.64
C ASN A 17 23.52 -0.23 -3.68
N GLY A 18 23.37 -0.85 -2.50
CA GLY A 18 22.78 -2.17 -2.42
C GLY A 18 21.25 -2.03 -2.38
N PRO A 19 20.46 -2.96 -2.95
CA PRO A 19 19.03 -3.01 -2.71
C PRO A 19 18.79 -3.04 -1.19
N GLY A 20 18.07 -2.02 -0.66
CA GLY A 20 17.80 -1.86 0.77
C GLY A 20 18.57 -0.73 1.49
N CYS A 21 19.55 -0.08 0.84
CA CYS A 21 20.27 1.04 1.45
C CYS A 21 19.36 2.27 1.65
N GLY A 22 18.58 2.64 0.64
CA GLY A 22 17.72 3.83 0.70
C GLY A 22 16.59 3.67 1.72
N GLU A 23 16.05 2.46 1.86
CA GLU A 23 15.03 2.16 2.86
C GLU A 23 15.61 2.26 4.27
N ARG A 24 16.80 1.70 4.51
CA ARG A 24 17.47 1.77 5.82
C ARG A 24 17.91 3.20 6.17
N GLU A 25 18.39 3.97 5.20
CA GLU A 25 18.71 5.38 5.39
C GLU A 25 17.45 6.21 5.68
N LEU A 26 16.34 5.95 5.00
CA LEU A 26 15.06 6.57 5.30
C LEU A 26 14.58 6.21 6.72
N MET A 27 14.68 4.94 7.12
CA MET A 27 14.34 4.51 8.48
C MET A 27 15.21 5.20 9.53
N ARG A 28 16.52 5.36 9.27
CA ARG A 28 17.43 6.13 10.13
C ARG A 28 17.01 7.59 10.22
N ALA A 29 16.72 8.22 9.10
CA ALA A 29 16.28 9.61 9.06
C ALA A 29 14.98 9.82 9.83
N VAL A 30 14.02 8.89 9.71
CA VAL A 30 12.76 8.92 10.48
C VAL A 30 13.02 8.79 11.98
N LEU A 31 13.92 7.89 12.40
CA LEU A 31 14.28 7.74 13.81
C LEU A 31 14.96 9.00 14.36
N GLU A 32 15.90 9.57 13.60
CA GLU A 32 16.60 10.80 13.98
C GLU A 32 15.64 11.99 14.11
N ASP A 33 14.74 12.16 13.14
CA ASP A 33 13.72 13.22 13.17
C ASP A 33 12.78 13.07 14.38
N ALA A 34 12.34 11.85 14.68
CA ALA A 34 11.50 11.57 15.85
C ALA A 34 12.21 11.90 17.17
N ILE A 35 13.50 11.58 17.31
CA ILE A 35 14.30 11.90 18.49
C ILE A 35 14.46 13.42 18.65
N ARG A 36 14.72 14.13 17.55
CA ARG A 36 14.85 15.60 17.56
C ARG A 36 13.52 16.30 17.87
N CYS A 37 12.40 15.76 17.37
CA CYS A 37 11.06 16.19 17.75
C CYS A 37 10.81 15.98 19.25
N LEU A 38 11.13 14.78 19.76
CA LEU A 38 10.98 14.43 21.17
C LEU A 38 11.81 15.36 22.09
N ALA A 39 13.01 15.73 21.65
CA ALA A 39 13.89 16.66 22.35
C ALA A 39 13.47 18.15 22.20
N GLY A 40 12.50 18.46 21.34
CA GLY A 40 12.06 19.85 21.09
C GLY A 40 13.07 20.68 20.31
N GLU A 41 14.00 20.05 19.60
CA GLU A 41 15.10 20.70 18.88
C GLU A 41 14.67 21.23 17.50
N ILE A 42 13.60 20.67 16.93
CA ILE A 42 13.11 20.99 15.59
C ILE A 42 11.64 21.43 15.62
N GLY A 43 11.27 22.18 14.57
CA GLY A 43 9.93 22.74 14.41
C GLY A 43 9.73 24.15 15.00
N PRO A 44 8.65 24.83 14.60
CA PRO A 44 8.29 26.16 15.13
C PRO A 44 8.06 26.11 16.64
N SER A 45 8.47 27.15 17.37
CA SER A 45 8.38 27.17 18.86
C SER A 45 6.99 26.88 19.42
N ARG A 46 5.92 27.27 18.70
CA ARG A 46 4.53 27.01 19.09
C ARG A 46 4.08 25.56 18.88
N GLU A 47 4.72 24.83 17.98
CA GLU A 47 4.37 23.46 17.60
C GLU A 47 5.26 22.41 18.27
N ARG A 48 6.41 22.81 18.83
CA ARG A 48 7.38 21.90 19.48
C ARG A 48 6.76 20.99 20.54
N GLY A 49 5.84 21.50 21.35
CA GLY A 49 5.14 20.68 22.35
C GLY A 49 4.28 19.59 21.71
N GLN A 50 3.58 19.91 20.62
CA GLN A 50 2.79 18.93 19.87
C GLN A 50 3.69 17.91 19.17
N LEU A 51 4.76 18.36 18.51
CA LEU A 51 5.72 17.47 17.83
C LEU A 51 6.40 16.51 18.80
N ALA A 52 6.76 16.97 20.00
CA ALA A 52 7.31 16.13 21.05
C ALA A 52 6.30 15.11 21.57
N ALA A 53 5.03 15.51 21.74
CA ALA A 53 3.95 14.61 22.14
C ALA A 53 3.66 13.54 21.07
N ASP A 54 3.61 13.92 19.80
CA ASP A 54 3.40 13.01 18.67
C ASP A 54 4.57 12.00 18.55
N ALA A 55 5.81 12.48 18.67
CA ALA A 55 6.99 11.62 18.68
C ALA A 55 6.98 10.65 19.86
N ARG A 56 6.62 11.12 21.07
CA ARG A 56 6.47 10.27 22.25
C ARG A 56 5.42 9.18 22.02
N GLN A 57 4.27 9.54 21.45
CA GLN A 57 3.20 8.59 21.15
C GLN A 57 3.66 7.54 20.12
N TRP A 58 4.36 7.95 19.07
CA TRP A 58 4.90 7.04 18.06
C TRP A 58 5.93 6.06 18.65
N ILE A 59 6.80 6.52 19.55
CA ILE A 59 7.78 5.69 20.25
C ILE A 59 7.08 4.65 21.16
N VAL A 60 6.03 5.05 21.88
CA VAL A 60 5.28 4.16 22.78
C VAL A 60 4.40 3.17 22.01
N ALA A 61 3.91 3.54 20.83
CA ALA A 61 3.07 2.68 20.02
C ALA A 61 3.81 1.41 19.57
N SER A 62 3.15 0.26 19.72
CA SER A 62 3.62 -1.05 19.23
C SER A 62 2.71 -1.48 18.08
N ASP A 63 3.21 -1.40 16.84
CA ASP A 63 2.48 -1.90 15.66
C ASP A 63 3.45 -2.54 14.65
N ALA A 64 3.74 -3.82 14.83
CA ALA A 64 4.62 -4.60 13.96
C ALA A 64 4.13 -4.69 12.50
N ARG A 65 2.87 -4.34 12.19
CA ARG A 65 2.34 -4.37 10.82
C ARG A 65 2.74 -3.15 9.98
N TRP A 66 3.16 -2.06 10.61
CA TRP A 66 3.53 -0.84 9.91
C TRP A 66 5.05 -0.81 9.64
N PRO A 67 5.51 -0.71 8.38
CA PRO A 67 6.95 -0.78 8.06
C PRO A 67 7.83 0.29 8.75
N PHE A 68 7.23 1.41 9.16
CA PHE A 68 7.90 2.50 9.88
C PHE A 68 7.36 2.63 11.32
N SER A 69 6.93 1.53 11.94
CA SER A 69 6.73 1.51 13.38
C SER A 69 8.07 1.61 14.08
N PHE A 70 8.08 2.12 15.31
CA PHE A 70 9.30 2.26 16.09
C PHE A 70 10.03 0.91 16.21
N ASP A 71 9.30 -0.18 16.47
CA ASP A 71 9.87 -1.52 16.58
C ASP A 71 10.52 -1.99 15.27
N ASN A 72 9.82 -1.88 14.14
CA ASN A 72 10.36 -2.31 12.84
C ASN A 72 11.58 -1.48 12.41
N ILE A 73 11.60 -0.19 12.74
CA ILE A 73 12.77 0.67 12.48
C ILE A 73 13.95 0.25 13.36
N CYS A 74 13.72 0.00 14.65
CA CYS A 74 14.77 -0.47 15.56
C CYS A 74 15.37 -1.78 15.06
N ASP A 75 14.53 -2.75 14.70
CA ASP A 75 14.96 -4.05 14.18
C ASP A 75 15.78 -3.91 12.88
N ALA A 76 15.32 -3.09 11.93
CA ALA A 76 16.01 -2.87 10.66
C ALA A 76 17.38 -2.17 10.82
N ILE A 77 17.54 -1.34 11.85
CA ILE A 77 18.78 -0.61 12.12
C ILE A 77 19.71 -1.40 13.05
N GLY A 78 19.18 -2.36 13.81
CA GLY A 78 19.91 -3.24 14.74
C GLY A 78 19.89 -2.78 16.19
N PHE A 79 18.83 -2.07 16.60
CA PHE A 79 18.59 -1.65 17.98
C PHE A 79 17.53 -2.51 18.66
N ASP A 80 17.71 -2.78 19.95
CA ASP A 80 16.64 -3.33 20.79
C ASP A 80 15.59 -2.26 21.08
N SER A 81 14.37 -2.44 20.55
CA SER A 81 13.32 -1.43 20.66
C SER A 81 12.90 -1.19 22.12
N GLY A 82 12.89 -2.22 22.96
CA GLY A 82 12.56 -2.11 24.38
C GLY A 82 13.53 -1.17 25.13
N SER A 83 14.83 -1.46 25.00
CA SER A 83 15.90 -0.69 25.64
C SER A 83 15.97 0.74 25.09
N LEU A 84 15.87 0.91 23.77
CA LEU A 84 15.92 2.24 23.17
C LEU A 84 14.73 3.09 23.60
N ARG A 85 13.52 2.53 23.59
CA ARG A 85 12.30 3.18 24.08
C ARG A 85 12.45 3.62 25.53
N ALA A 86 12.89 2.73 26.42
CA ALA A 86 13.09 3.05 27.83
C ALA A 86 14.08 4.21 28.02
N ARG A 87 15.18 4.22 27.25
CA ARG A 87 16.17 5.31 27.29
C ARG A 87 15.60 6.62 26.78
N LEU A 88 14.98 6.63 25.60
CA LEU A 88 14.41 7.83 25.00
C LEU A 88 13.34 8.46 25.89
N LEU A 89 12.45 7.67 26.48
CA LEU A 89 11.36 8.19 27.31
C LEU A 89 11.84 8.72 28.67
N ARG A 90 12.93 8.16 29.21
CA ARG A 90 13.56 8.64 30.45
C ARG A 90 14.33 9.94 30.23
N ASP A 91 15.04 10.05 29.11
CA ASP A 91 15.92 11.18 28.83
C ASP A 91 15.18 12.34 28.13
N ALA A 92 13.93 12.11 27.70
CA ALA A 92 13.10 13.12 27.04
C ALA A 92 12.74 14.28 27.97
N PRO A 93 12.94 15.55 27.54
CA PRO A 93 12.57 16.72 28.33
C PRO A 93 11.05 16.81 28.51
N ASP A 94 10.63 17.43 29.61
CA ASP A 94 9.25 17.82 29.81
C ASP A 94 9.01 19.14 29.06
N ILE A 95 8.38 19.03 27.88
CA ILE A 95 8.04 20.18 27.06
C ILE A 95 6.54 20.46 27.30
N PRO A 96 6.19 21.55 28.01
CA PRO A 96 4.81 21.84 28.32
C PRO A 96 4.01 22.05 27.04
N PHE A 97 2.98 21.22 26.88
CA PHE A 97 2.01 21.33 25.81
C PHE A 97 0.90 22.28 26.24
N THR A 98 0.86 23.50 25.69
CA THR A 98 -0.26 24.43 25.89
C THR A 98 -1.42 24.07 24.96
N GLY A 99 -2.08 22.95 25.27
CA GLY A 99 -3.52 22.75 25.21
C GLY A 99 -4.33 22.95 23.92
N GLU A 100 -3.80 23.48 22.81
CA GLU A 100 -4.49 23.42 21.53
C GLU A 100 -4.01 22.19 20.80
N GLN A 101 -4.70 21.06 21.01
CA GLN A 101 -4.53 19.91 20.14
C GLN A 101 -4.98 20.33 18.75
N PRO A 102 -4.08 20.48 17.76
CA PRO A 102 -4.53 20.46 16.40
C PRO A 102 -5.02 19.03 16.20
N THR A 103 -6.28 18.88 15.84
CA THR A 103 -6.84 17.66 15.26
C THR A 103 -6.21 17.43 13.88
N ALA A 104 -4.89 17.42 13.79
CA ALA A 104 -4.14 17.34 12.55
C ALA A 104 -3.49 15.96 12.52
N GLY A 105 -4.26 15.01 11.99
CA GLY A 105 -3.71 13.78 11.48
C GLY A 105 -3.20 12.85 12.57
N ARG A 106 -4.11 12.40 13.44
CA ARG A 106 -4.18 10.95 13.67
C ARG A 106 -4.10 10.39 12.25
N ARG A 107 -2.94 9.90 11.80
CA ARG A 107 -2.82 9.13 10.55
C ARG A 107 -3.68 7.94 10.86
N ALA A 108 -4.99 8.11 10.62
CA ALA A 108 -6.01 7.11 10.86
C ALA A 108 -5.43 5.94 10.12
N LYS A 109 -5.03 4.95 10.93
CA LYS A 109 -4.43 3.69 10.51
C LYS A 109 -5.12 3.39 9.20
N ARG A 110 -4.40 3.54 8.08
CA ARG A 110 -4.95 3.17 6.77
C ARG A 110 -5.07 1.67 6.90
N GLU A 111 -6.18 1.20 7.46
CA GLU A 111 -6.57 -0.20 7.41
C GLU A 111 -6.63 -0.46 5.93
N ARG A 112 -5.55 -1.08 5.44
CA ARG A 112 -5.51 -1.52 4.06
C ARG A 112 -6.72 -2.43 3.96
N PRO A 113 -7.64 -2.17 3.00
CA PRO A 113 -8.74 -3.09 2.79
C PRO A 113 -8.13 -4.48 2.62
N ALA A 114 -8.63 -5.47 3.38
CA ALA A 114 -8.10 -6.82 3.27
C ALA A 114 -8.29 -7.26 1.83
N GLU A 115 -7.20 -7.68 1.19
CA GLU A 115 -7.22 -8.11 -0.21
C GLU A 115 -8.28 -9.21 -0.44
N ASP A 116 -8.45 -10.07 0.56
CA ASP A 116 -9.45 -11.13 0.59
C ASP A 116 -10.89 -10.60 0.48
N ASP A 117 -11.23 -9.50 1.14
CA ASP A 117 -12.58 -8.92 1.07
C ASP A 117 -12.85 -8.35 -0.33
N ILE A 118 -11.85 -7.69 -0.93
CA ILE A 118 -11.92 -7.20 -2.31
C ILE A 118 -12.15 -8.38 -3.27
N VAL A 119 -11.37 -9.45 -3.11
CA VAL A 119 -11.47 -10.66 -3.93
C VAL A 119 -12.84 -11.33 -3.78
N GLN A 120 -13.36 -11.45 -2.55
CA GLN A 120 -14.68 -12.02 -2.28
C GLN A 120 -15.80 -11.19 -2.92
N MET A 121 -15.75 -9.87 -2.80
CA MET A 121 -16.73 -9.00 -3.45
C MET A 121 -16.72 -9.19 -4.98
N ILE A 122 -15.53 -9.25 -5.59
CA ILE A 122 -15.42 -9.46 -7.04
C ILE A 122 -15.98 -10.82 -7.46
N ARG A 123 -15.64 -11.89 -6.73
CA ARG A 123 -16.16 -13.25 -6.99
C ARG A 123 -17.67 -13.35 -6.85
N SER A 124 -18.27 -12.58 -5.92
CA SER A 124 -19.72 -12.48 -5.79
C SER A 124 -20.40 -11.68 -6.92
N GLY A 125 -19.64 -11.25 -7.93
CA GLY A 125 -20.15 -10.55 -9.11
C GLY A 125 -20.34 -9.04 -8.91
N LYS A 126 -19.85 -8.47 -7.81
CA LYS A 126 -19.92 -7.01 -7.60
C LYS A 126 -19.02 -6.31 -8.62
N PRO A 127 -19.52 -5.27 -9.32
CA PRO A 127 -18.72 -4.53 -10.28
C PRO A 127 -17.63 -3.73 -9.56
N LEU A 128 -16.47 -3.56 -10.20
CA LEU A 128 -15.29 -2.89 -9.60
C LEU A 128 -15.58 -1.50 -9.03
N ARG A 129 -16.52 -0.75 -9.64
CA ARG A 129 -16.93 0.58 -9.13
C ARG A 129 -17.55 0.51 -7.73
N VAL A 130 -18.36 -0.51 -7.45
CA VAL A 130 -19.03 -0.69 -6.15
C VAL A 130 -18.01 -1.12 -5.11
N VAL A 131 -17.07 -2.00 -5.50
CA VAL A 131 -15.96 -2.41 -4.63
C VAL A 131 -15.09 -1.20 -4.27
N ALA A 132 -14.74 -0.38 -5.26
CA ALA A 132 -13.97 0.85 -5.08
C ALA A 132 -14.63 1.82 -4.09
N GLU A 133 -15.93 2.07 -4.25
CA GLU A 133 -16.74 2.90 -3.36
C GLU A 133 -16.80 2.33 -1.94
N THR A 134 -17.02 1.03 -1.79
CA THR A 134 -17.09 0.33 -0.49
C THR A 134 -15.84 0.54 0.36
N PHE A 135 -14.66 0.56 -0.28
CA PHE A 135 -13.38 0.71 0.40
C PHE A 135 -12.79 2.13 0.32
N GLY A 136 -13.51 3.08 -0.29
CA GLY A 136 -13.01 4.45 -0.47
C GLY A 136 -11.69 4.54 -1.27
N ILE A 137 -11.47 3.63 -2.22
CA ILE A 137 -10.26 3.57 -3.06
C ILE A 137 -10.60 3.73 -4.55
N SER A 138 -9.60 4.02 -5.39
CA SER A 138 -9.81 4.10 -6.83
C SER A 138 -10.03 2.71 -7.47
N VAL A 139 -10.77 2.67 -8.57
CA VAL A 139 -10.98 1.44 -9.37
C VAL A 139 -9.65 0.80 -9.79
N SER A 140 -8.67 1.61 -10.19
CA SER A 140 -7.33 1.12 -10.54
C SER A 140 -6.65 0.43 -9.36
N LYS A 141 -6.82 0.95 -8.15
CA LYS A 141 -6.29 0.34 -6.93
C LYS A 141 -6.96 -1.00 -6.62
N VAL A 142 -8.27 -1.12 -6.83
CA VAL A 142 -8.99 -2.41 -6.73
C VAL A 142 -8.43 -3.42 -7.74
N SER A 143 -8.19 -3.01 -8.99
CA SER A 143 -7.63 -3.88 -10.02
C SER A 143 -6.24 -4.38 -9.65
N ILE A 144 -5.37 -3.50 -9.14
CA ILE A 144 -4.02 -3.86 -8.69
C ILE A 144 -4.08 -4.85 -7.54
N LEU A 145 -4.87 -4.55 -6.50
CA LEU A 145 -5.00 -5.40 -5.31
C LEU A 145 -5.60 -6.77 -5.65
N SER A 146 -6.53 -6.84 -6.60
CA SER A 146 -7.10 -8.12 -7.06
C SER A 146 -6.29 -8.77 -8.19
N CYS A 147 -5.11 -8.23 -8.52
CA CYS A 147 -4.28 -8.65 -9.66
C CYS A 147 -5.08 -8.80 -10.97
N GLY A 148 -6.08 -7.96 -11.25
CA GLY A 148 -6.90 -8.04 -12.46
C GLY A 148 -7.96 -9.16 -12.47
N LEU A 149 -8.38 -9.66 -11.30
CA LEU A 149 -9.33 -10.78 -11.17
C LEU A 149 -10.62 -10.61 -11.97
N ALA A 150 -11.22 -9.41 -11.96
CA ALA A 150 -12.45 -9.15 -12.70
C ALA A 150 -12.29 -9.35 -14.22
N SER A 151 -11.11 -9.05 -14.77
CA SER A 151 -10.81 -9.26 -16.18
C SER A 151 -10.67 -10.74 -16.51
N ARG A 152 -10.00 -11.52 -15.63
CA ARG A 152 -9.87 -12.97 -15.78
C ARG A 152 -11.23 -13.67 -15.73
N LEU A 153 -12.03 -13.39 -14.70
CA LEU A 153 -13.37 -13.98 -14.56
C LEU A 153 -14.28 -13.64 -15.76
N LYS A 154 -14.17 -12.41 -16.28
CA LYS A 154 -14.90 -12.03 -17.49
C LYS A 154 -14.45 -12.83 -18.72
N ALA A 155 -13.13 -13.04 -18.87
CA ALA A 155 -12.57 -13.81 -19.99
C ALA A 155 -13.00 -15.29 -19.91
N GLU A 156 -12.84 -15.92 -18.74
CA GLU A 156 -13.27 -17.30 -18.48
C GLU A 156 -14.76 -17.49 -18.81
N ARG A 157 -15.62 -16.58 -18.35
CA ARG A 157 -17.05 -16.60 -18.67
C ARG A 157 -17.32 -16.41 -20.17
N ASP A 158 -16.61 -15.48 -20.83
CA ASP A 158 -16.78 -15.25 -22.27
C ASP A 158 -16.28 -16.49 -23.09
N ASP A 159 -15.28 -17.23 -22.59
CA ASP A 159 -14.81 -18.50 -23.16
C ASP A 159 -15.83 -19.63 -22.97
N GLU A 160 -16.43 -19.73 -21.78
CA GLU A 160 -17.52 -20.68 -21.49
C GLU A 160 -18.74 -20.45 -22.40
N ILE A 161 -19.14 -19.19 -22.59
CA ILE A 161 -20.22 -18.82 -23.52
C ILE A 161 -19.90 -19.32 -24.94
N ARG A 162 -18.64 -19.22 -25.38
CA ARG A 162 -18.22 -19.72 -26.70
C ARG A 162 -18.21 -21.25 -26.76
N GLY A 163 -17.76 -21.92 -25.71
CA GLY A 163 -17.78 -23.39 -25.62
C GLY A 163 -19.21 -23.94 -25.69
N LEU A 164 -20.14 -23.36 -24.93
CA LEU A 164 -21.55 -23.73 -24.98
C LEU A 164 -22.17 -23.44 -26.35
N ARG A 165 -21.77 -22.35 -27.01
CA ARG A 165 -22.21 -22.04 -28.38
C ARG A 165 -21.78 -23.10 -29.38
N GLN A 166 -20.56 -23.65 -29.24
CA GLN A 166 -20.04 -24.75 -30.07
C GLN A 166 -20.79 -26.07 -29.78
N ALA A 167 -21.19 -26.30 -28.54
CA ALA A 167 -22.03 -27.43 -28.14
C ALA A 167 -23.51 -27.32 -28.60
N GLY A 168 -23.85 -26.33 -29.45
CA GLY A 168 -25.18 -26.20 -30.04
C GLY A 168 -26.16 -25.34 -29.25
N TRP A 169 -25.74 -24.67 -28.17
CA TRP A 169 -26.64 -23.82 -27.39
C TRP A 169 -27.10 -22.59 -28.18
N THR A 170 -28.39 -22.26 -28.07
CA THR A 170 -28.96 -21.09 -28.74
C THR A 170 -28.52 -19.78 -28.05
N HIS A 171 -28.37 -18.69 -28.81
CA HIS A 171 -28.05 -17.38 -28.24
C HIS A 171 -29.07 -16.91 -27.19
N ARG A 172 -30.34 -17.34 -27.30
CA ARG A 172 -31.39 -17.03 -26.34
C ARG A 172 -31.19 -17.79 -25.01
N ALA A 173 -30.82 -19.07 -25.08
CA ALA A 173 -30.53 -19.85 -23.89
C ALA A 173 -29.30 -19.31 -23.14
N LEU A 174 -28.24 -18.93 -23.87
CA LEU A 174 -27.06 -18.30 -23.28
C LEU A 174 -27.36 -16.94 -22.64
N ALA A 175 -28.19 -16.10 -23.28
CA ALA A 175 -28.61 -14.83 -22.71
C ALA A 175 -29.35 -15.01 -21.38
N ALA A 176 -30.25 -16.00 -21.30
CA ALA A 176 -30.97 -16.33 -20.08
C ALA A 176 -30.04 -16.90 -18.99
N GLN A 177 -29.16 -17.85 -19.34
CA GLN A 177 -28.27 -18.51 -18.40
C GLN A 177 -27.27 -17.55 -17.74
N PHE A 178 -26.67 -16.65 -18.52
CA PHE A 178 -25.63 -15.73 -18.03
C PHE A 178 -26.18 -14.35 -17.63
N GLY A 179 -27.49 -14.13 -17.72
CA GLY A 179 -28.12 -12.83 -17.41
C GLY A 179 -27.62 -11.69 -18.30
N LEU A 180 -27.24 -11.99 -19.55
CA LEU A 180 -26.71 -11.01 -20.50
C LEU A 180 -27.73 -10.67 -21.59
N SER A 181 -27.63 -9.47 -22.15
CA SER A 181 -28.42 -9.13 -23.34
C SER A 181 -28.02 -10.00 -24.53
N ARG A 182 -29.01 -10.31 -25.37
CA ARG A 182 -28.79 -11.08 -26.62
C ARG A 182 -27.72 -10.43 -27.50
N ILE A 183 -27.67 -9.10 -27.58
CA ILE A 183 -26.66 -8.36 -28.34
C ILE A 183 -25.24 -8.62 -27.79
N ARG A 184 -25.07 -8.65 -26.46
CA ARG A 184 -23.76 -8.93 -25.86
C ARG A 184 -23.31 -10.36 -26.14
N ILE A 185 -24.22 -11.33 -26.05
CA ILE A 185 -23.94 -12.73 -26.41
C ILE A 185 -23.50 -12.84 -27.87
N LEU A 186 -24.21 -12.19 -28.80
CA LEU A 186 -23.85 -12.17 -30.22
C LEU A 186 -22.43 -11.63 -30.43
N ARG A 187 -22.06 -10.50 -29.79
CA ARG A 187 -20.69 -9.96 -29.88
C ARG A 187 -19.62 -10.88 -29.30
N ILE A 188 -19.92 -11.61 -28.22
CA ILE A 188 -18.98 -12.55 -27.61
C ILE A 188 -18.72 -13.73 -28.55
N CYS A 189 -19.77 -14.23 -29.22
CA CYS A 189 -19.68 -15.34 -30.16
C CYS A 189 -18.99 -14.95 -31.48
N ALA A 190 -19.26 -13.75 -32.00
CA ALA A 190 -18.69 -13.27 -33.26
C ALA A 190 -17.16 -13.08 -33.25
N ARG A 191 -16.54 -12.80 -32.09
CA ARG A 191 -15.09 -12.52 -31.96
C ARG A 191 -14.15 -13.68 -32.30
N ARG A 192 -14.65 -14.86 -32.65
CA ARG A 192 -13.85 -16.03 -33.03
C ARG A 192 -13.78 -16.25 -34.55
N GLU A 193 -14.72 -15.72 -35.33
CA GLU A 193 -14.74 -15.90 -36.79
C GLU A 193 -13.53 -15.20 -37.44
N GLU A 194 -13.14 -14.02 -36.95
CA GLU A 194 -11.97 -13.27 -37.47
C GLU A 194 -10.61 -13.97 -37.27
N ARG A 195 -10.43 -14.84 -36.26
CA ARG A 195 -9.14 -15.54 -36.02
C ARG A 195 -9.01 -16.87 -36.76
N GLU A 196 -10.12 -17.54 -37.04
CA GLU A 196 -10.11 -18.79 -37.83
C GLU A 196 -10.06 -18.52 -39.35
N GLU A 197 -10.60 -17.38 -39.82
CA GLU A 197 -10.46 -16.95 -41.22
C GLU A 197 -9.03 -16.49 -41.57
N ASP A 198 -8.36 -15.71 -40.72
CA ASP A 198 -6.94 -15.33 -40.94
C ASP A 198 -5.99 -16.55 -41.00
N SER A 199 -6.34 -17.65 -40.33
CA SER A 199 -5.54 -18.89 -40.33
C SER A 199 -5.79 -19.77 -41.56
N ARG A 200 -6.97 -19.70 -42.19
CA ARG A 200 -7.31 -20.46 -43.41
C ARG A 200 -6.98 -19.72 -44.70
N THR A 201 -6.87 -18.40 -44.67
CA THR A 201 -6.53 -17.58 -45.84
C THR A 201 -5.01 -17.45 -46.05
N ALA A 202 -4.20 -17.97 -45.11
CA ALA A 202 -2.74 -17.97 -45.13
C ALA A 202 -2.11 -19.35 -45.44
N ALA A 203 -2.91 -20.35 -45.83
CA ALA A 203 -2.47 -21.68 -46.27
C ALA A 203 -2.92 -21.94 -47.72
#